data_AF-A0AA36DEY7-F1
#
_entry.id   AF-A0AA36DEY7-F1
#
_cell.length_a   1.000
_cell.length_b   1.000
_cell.length_c   1.000
_cell.angle_alpha   90.00
_cell.angle_beta   90.00
_cell.angle_gamma   90.00
#
_symmetry.space_group_name_H-M   'P 1'
#
loop_
_entity.id
_entity.type
_entity.pdbx_description
1 polymer ?
#
loop_
_entity_poly.entity_id
_entity_poly.type
_entity_poly.pdbx_seq_one_letter_code
_entity_poly.pdbx_strand_id
1 'polypeptide(L)'
;MRLIADAQINIGFAEKDARRVAGKSDAEKAALERKARRLELLIDVDKVEKQDLEIYHHYKIFEHLFGEDTYFHNVQDLNVAFGDAEMYNGNIIVAQSMSHEPKVEIENIATGSFSTILLVNLDGNVFEGLEGEVVQWMVKDIPDGKLVKEGVEVLPYLRPLPFMGLKSPIYEYEFTESLKPAQREFPVKAMPFDLYLDMYRDPKEMEEEILEERLRRAQIKDYRASKWIDPDYNENKKTLPAWLHARLLERKGRYAGIYDNAIKN
;
A
#
# COMPACT_ATOMS: atom_id res chain seq x y z
N MET A 1 -16.05 27.97 22.61
CA MET A 1 -16.81 27.59 21.40
C MET A 1 -16.92 26.07 21.45
N ARG A 2 -18.09 25.52 21.83
CA ARG A 2 -18.29 24.07 21.85
C ARG A 2 -18.42 23.64 20.40
N LEU A 3 -17.45 22.87 19.90
CA LEU A 3 -17.61 22.11 18.68
C LEU A 3 -18.81 21.18 18.93
N ILE A 4 -19.91 21.44 18.24
CA ILE A 4 -20.96 20.45 18.06
C ILE A 4 -20.23 19.35 17.30
N ALA A 5 -20.11 18.16 17.88
CA ALA A 5 -19.68 17.01 17.10
C ALA A 5 -20.73 16.89 15.99
N ASP A 6 -20.35 17.18 14.75
CA ASP A 6 -21.26 17.05 13.61
C ASP A 6 -21.74 15.60 13.61
N ALA A 7 -23.06 15.45 13.71
CA ALA A 7 -23.67 14.14 13.84
C ALA A 7 -23.57 13.45 12.49
N GLN A 8 -22.92 12.29 12.44
CA GLN A 8 -22.84 11.49 11.22
C GLN A 8 -24.25 11.24 10.65
N ILE A 9 -24.40 11.46 9.35
CA ILE A 9 -25.65 11.37 8.61
C ILE A 9 -25.68 10.04 7.86
N ASN A 10 -26.64 9.18 8.24
CA ASN A 10 -26.90 7.93 7.51
C ASN A 10 -27.76 8.22 6.27
N ILE A 11 -27.22 7.99 5.07
CA ILE A 11 -27.89 8.17 3.78
C ILE A 11 -28.45 6.86 3.19
N GLY A 12 -28.29 5.75 3.92
CA GLY A 12 -28.64 4.41 3.49
C GLY A 12 -30.12 4.04 3.62
N PHE A 13 -30.42 2.83 3.17
CA PHE A 13 -31.71 2.19 3.46
C PHE A 13 -31.82 1.82 4.95
N ALA A 14 -33.05 1.65 5.41
CA ALA A 14 -33.31 1.14 6.75
C ALA A 14 -32.68 -0.25 6.93
N GLU A 15 -31.98 -0.45 8.05
CA GLU A 15 -31.35 -1.74 8.36
C GLU A 15 -32.40 -2.85 8.40
N LYS A 16 -32.00 -4.04 7.89
CA LYS A 16 -32.78 -5.26 8.08
C LYS A 16 -32.93 -5.49 9.58
N ASP A 17 -34.15 -5.75 10.04
CA ASP A 17 -34.37 -6.17 11.43
C ASP A 17 -33.45 -7.34 11.72
N ALA A 18 -32.46 -7.12 12.60
CA ALA A 18 -31.49 -8.14 12.98
C ALA A 18 -32.29 -9.36 13.42
N ARG A 19 -32.19 -10.46 12.65
CA ARG A 19 -32.79 -11.73 13.03
C ARG A 19 -32.22 -12.04 14.40
N ARG A 20 -33.03 -11.89 15.45
CA ARG A 20 -32.64 -12.27 16.81
C ARG A 20 -32.32 -13.75 16.75
N VAL A 21 -31.03 -14.08 16.63
CA VAL A 21 -30.57 -15.46 16.68
C VAL A 21 -31.05 -15.98 18.03
N ALA A 22 -31.88 -17.01 18.00
CA ALA A 22 -32.40 -17.61 19.21
C ALA A 22 -31.21 -17.89 20.14
N GLY A 23 -31.30 -17.41 21.39
CA GLY A 23 -30.24 -17.60 22.36
C GLY A 23 -29.93 -19.10 22.48
N LYS A 24 -28.66 -19.47 22.31
CA LYS A 24 -28.21 -20.87 22.44
C LYS A 24 -28.67 -21.43 23.78
N SER A 25 -29.11 -22.69 23.78
CA SER A 25 -29.55 -23.36 25.01
C SER A 25 -28.39 -23.48 26.02
N ASP A 26 -28.69 -23.63 27.31
CA ASP A 26 -27.64 -23.76 28.33
C ASP A 26 -26.78 -25.03 28.12
N ALA A 27 -27.37 -26.09 27.56
CA ALA A 27 -26.66 -27.30 27.16
C ALA A 27 -25.66 -27.04 26.01
N GLU A 28 -26.07 -26.26 25.00
CA GLU A 28 -25.19 -25.85 23.90
C GLU A 28 -24.06 -24.96 24.38
N LYS A 29 -24.34 -24.01 25.26
CA LYS A 29 -23.32 -23.14 25.87
C LYS A 29 -22.30 -23.97 26.66
N ALA A 30 -22.74 -24.92 27.47
CA ALA A 30 -21.84 -25.81 28.21
C ALA A 30 -20.98 -26.68 27.28
N ALA A 31 -21.53 -27.13 26.15
CA ALA A 31 -20.78 -27.86 25.14
C ALA A 31 -19.74 -26.99 24.42
N LEU A 32 -20.09 -25.76 24.06
CA LEU A 32 -19.18 -24.78 23.46
C LEU A 32 -18.06 -24.38 24.43
N GLU A 33 -18.37 -24.24 25.72
CA GLU A 33 -17.42 -23.92 26.78
C GLU A 33 -16.37 -25.03 26.95
N ARG A 34 -16.79 -26.30 26.93
CA ARG A 34 -15.88 -27.45 26.95
C ARG A 34 -14.95 -27.47 25.74
N LYS A 35 -15.48 -27.18 24.54
CA LYS A 35 -14.67 -27.08 23.30
C LYS A 35 -13.69 -25.89 23.37
N ALA A 36 -14.11 -24.76 23.91
CA ALA A 36 -13.25 -23.59 24.09
C ALA A 36 -12.09 -23.86 25.05
N ARG A 37 -12.33 -24.53 26.20
CA ARG A 37 -11.27 -24.94 27.14
C ARG A 37 -10.22 -25.84 26.53
N ARG A 38 -10.59 -26.62 25.52
CA ARG A 38 -9.71 -27.54 24.80
C ARG A 38 -9.09 -26.93 23.53
N LEU A 39 -9.42 -25.68 23.21
CA LEU A 39 -9.02 -24.99 21.98
C LEU A 39 -9.50 -25.70 20.69
N GLU A 40 -10.66 -26.38 20.76
CA GLU A 40 -11.28 -27.10 19.63
C GLU A 40 -12.49 -26.35 19.04
N LEU A 41 -12.77 -25.14 19.53
CA LEU A 41 -13.89 -24.34 19.05
C LEU A 41 -13.55 -23.66 17.72
N LEU A 42 -14.23 -24.08 16.65
CA LEU A 42 -14.09 -23.49 15.32
C LEU A 42 -15.28 -22.58 15.02
N ILE A 43 -14.99 -21.45 14.40
CA ILE A 43 -15.99 -20.53 13.86
C ILE A 43 -16.14 -20.83 12.37
N ASP A 44 -17.38 -20.91 11.91
CA ASP A 44 -17.69 -21.05 10.50
C ASP A 44 -17.57 -19.69 9.83
N VAL A 45 -16.47 -19.47 9.12
CA VAL A 45 -16.13 -18.19 8.49
C VAL A 45 -17.16 -17.79 7.44
N ASP A 46 -17.81 -18.77 6.79
CA ASP A 46 -18.82 -18.51 5.76
C ASP A 46 -20.12 -17.93 6.34
N LYS A 47 -20.33 -18.11 7.66
CA LYS A 47 -21.49 -17.59 8.39
C LYS A 47 -21.22 -16.28 9.12
N VAL A 48 -19.99 -15.78 9.09
CA VAL A 48 -19.63 -14.49 9.69
C VAL A 48 -20.05 -13.38 8.72
N GLU A 49 -20.70 -12.34 9.24
CA GLU A 49 -21.01 -11.14 8.45
C GLU A 49 -19.71 -10.54 7.91
N LYS A 50 -19.63 -10.36 6.59
CA LYS A 50 -18.42 -9.92 5.89
C LYS A 50 -18.31 -8.40 5.76
N GLN A 51 -19.30 -7.66 6.24
CA GLN A 51 -19.40 -6.23 6.03
C GLN A 51 -19.03 -5.47 7.30
N ASP A 52 -17.96 -4.69 7.21
CA ASP A 52 -17.47 -3.86 8.29
C ASP A 52 -17.38 -2.41 7.81
N LEU A 53 -18.07 -1.50 8.51
CA LEU A 53 -18.04 -0.07 8.21
C LEU A 53 -16.65 0.53 8.38
N GLU A 54 -15.85 -0.04 9.28
CA GLU A 54 -14.50 0.46 9.55
C GLU A 54 -13.61 0.41 8.32
N ILE A 55 -13.81 -0.57 7.43
CA ILE A 55 -13.06 -0.69 6.18
C ILE A 55 -13.33 0.51 5.27
N TYR A 56 -14.60 0.92 5.11
CA TYR A 56 -14.95 2.05 4.25
C TYR A 56 -14.45 3.38 4.82
N HIS A 57 -14.45 3.53 6.15
CA HIS A 57 -13.86 4.69 6.80
C HIS A 57 -12.33 4.72 6.67
N HIS A 58 -11.66 3.56 6.75
CA HIS A 58 -10.22 3.47 6.56
C HIS A 58 -9.79 3.93 5.17
N TYR A 59 -10.52 3.52 4.13
CA TYR A 59 -10.28 3.93 2.74
C TYR A 59 -10.90 5.30 2.38
N LYS A 60 -11.55 5.98 3.33
CA LYS A 60 -12.21 7.29 3.11
C LYS A 60 -13.22 7.29 1.96
N ILE A 61 -13.84 6.14 1.68
CA ILE A 61 -14.75 5.96 0.53
C ILE A 61 -15.96 6.89 0.64
N PHE A 62 -16.56 7.03 1.83
CA PHE A 62 -17.72 7.90 2.02
C PHE A 62 -17.38 9.39 1.89
N GLU A 63 -16.24 9.79 2.44
CA GLU A 63 -15.75 11.18 2.39
C GLU A 63 -15.55 11.63 0.94
N HIS A 64 -14.93 10.79 0.11
CA HIS A 64 -14.66 11.11 -1.29
C HIS A 64 -15.95 11.13 -2.14
N LEU A 65 -16.86 10.17 -1.95
CA LEU A 65 -18.07 10.03 -2.79
C LEU A 65 -19.24 10.95 -2.38
N PHE A 66 -19.45 11.14 -1.08
CA PHE A 66 -20.67 11.74 -0.53
C PHE A 66 -20.40 12.96 0.36
N GLY A 67 -19.15 13.22 0.70
CA GLY A 67 -18.72 14.32 1.56
C GLY A 67 -18.54 13.91 3.02
N GLU A 68 -18.02 14.85 3.82
CA GLU A 68 -17.74 14.65 5.25
C GLU A 68 -19.00 14.27 6.04
N ASP A 69 -18.80 13.48 7.10
CA ASP A 69 -19.83 13.02 8.04
C ASP A 69 -21.00 12.22 7.44
N THR A 70 -20.83 11.63 6.25
CA THR A 70 -21.84 10.74 5.65
C THR A 70 -21.44 9.27 5.75
N TYR A 71 -22.43 8.39 5.91
CA TYR A 71 -22.23 6.93 5.88
C TYR A 71 -23.51 6.19 5.50
N PHE A 72 -23.39 4.89 5.20
CA PHE A 72 -24.55 4.00 5.12
C PHE A 72 -24.17 2.55 5.44
N HIS A 73 -25.16 1.79 5.90
CA HIS A 73 -25.06 0.34 6.06
C HIS A 73 -25.45 -0.31 4.74
N ASN A 74 -24.64 -1.26 4.26
CA ASN A 74 -25.03 -2.01 3.09
C ASN A 74 -26.09 -3.06 3.48
N VAL A 75 -27.30 -2.89 2.95
CA VAL A 75 -28.47 -3.73 3.24
C VAL A 75 -28.66 -4.83 2.20
N GLN A 76 -28.03 -4.69 1.02
CA GLN A 76 -28.17 -5.60 -0.11
C GLN A 76 -26.83 -6.25 -0.44
N ASP A 77 -26.75 -7.57 -0.35
CA ASP A 77 -25.52 -8.26 -0.71
C ASP A 77 -25.27 -8.18 -2.22
N LEU A 78 -24.03 -7.82 -2.56
CA LEU A 78 -23.56 -7.66 -3.93
C LEU A 78 -22.32 -8.52 -4.10
N ASN A 79 -22.41 -9.53 -4.97
CA ASN A 79 -21.28 -10.38 -5.33
C ASN A 79 -20.79 -10.00 -6.72
N VAL A 80 -19.51 -9.64 -6.81
CA VAL A 80 -18.87 -9.20 -8.05
C VAL A 80 -17.65 -10.08 -8.31
N ALA A 81 -17.51 -10.60 -9.52
CA ALA A 81 -16.37 -11.40 -9.94
C ALA A 81 -15.86 -10.99 -11.32
N PHE A 82 -14.55 -10.80 -11.44
CA PHE A 82 -13.84 -10.54 -12.70
C PHE A 82 -13.13 -11.82 -13.16
N GLY A 83 -13.78 -12.58 -14.05
CA GLY A 83 -13.29 -13.91 -14.44
C GLY A 83 -13.25 -14.84 -13.23
N ASP A 84 -12.05 -15.32 -12.87
CA ASP A 84 -11.83 -16.19 -11.70
C ASP A 84 -11.56 -15.40 -10.41
N ALA A 85 -11.48 -14.06 -10.47
CA ALA A 85 -11.17 -13.21 -9.32
C ALA A 85 -12.45 -12.64 -8.69
N GLU A 86 -12.80 -13.10 -7.50
CA GLU A 86 -13.88 -12.51 -6.69
C GLU A 86 -13.44 -11.17 -6.07
N MET A 87 -14.36 -10.21 -6.04
CA MET A 87 -14.14 -8.88 -5.47
C MET A 87 -14.64 -8.84 -4.03
N TYR A 88 -13.80 -8.31 -3.15
CA TYR A 88 -14.06 -8.09 -1.74
C TYR A 88 -13.64 -6.67 -1.37
N ASN A 89 -13.98 -6.22 -0.16
CA ASN A 89 -13.62 -4.88 0.29
C ASN A 89 -12.10 -4.78 0.51
N GLY A 90 -11.41 -4.08 -0.39
CA GLY A 90 -9.98 -3.81 -0.30
C GLY A 90 -9.06 -4.92 -0.81
N ASN A 91 -9.57 -5.97 -1.46
CA ASN A 91 -8.69 -6.95 -2.09
C ASN A 91 -8.06 -6.40 -3.38
N ILE A 92 -6.85 -6.87 -3.70
CA ILE A 92 -6.13 -6.43 -4.90
C ILE A 92 -6.50 -7.35 -6.06
N ILE A 93 -7.09 -6.79 -7.10
CA ILE A 93 -7.40 -7.49 -8.35
C ILE A 93 -6.45 -7.00 -9.44
N VAL A 94 -5.85 -7.93 -10.18
CA VAL A 94 -4.93 -7.61 -11.28
C VAL A 94 -5.73 -7.06 -12.45
N ALA A 95 -5.27 -5.96 -13.05
CA ALA A 95 -5.92 -5.30 -14.19
C ALA A 95 -6.11 -6.24 -15.41
N GLN A 96 -5.31 -7.30 -15.51
CA GLN A 96 -5.47 -8.35 -16.52
C GLN A 96 -6.81 -9.08 -16.37
N SER A 97 -7.23 -9.39 -15.14
CA SER A 97 -8.52 -10.05 -14.85
C SER A 97 -9.71 -9.13 -15.16
N MET A 98 -9.52 -7.81 -15.09
CA MET A 98 -10.54 -6.79 -15.38
C MET A 98 -10.70 -6.49 -16.89
N SER A 99 -10.31 -7.41 -17.77
CA SER A 99 -10.43 -7.24 -19.24
C SER A 99 -11.85 -7.02 -19.74
N HIS A 100 -12.79 -7.68 -19.08
CA HIS A 100 -14.19 -7.74 -19.47
C HIS A 100 -15.07 -7.29 -18.31
N GLU A 101 -16.34 -7.00 -18.62
CA GLU A 101 -17.35 -6.70 -17.62
C GLU A 101 -17.39 -7.79 -16.53
N PRO A 102 -17.57 -7.41 -15.25
CA PRO A 102 -17.67 -8.38 -14.17
C PRO A 102 -19.00 -9.14 -14.24
N LYS A 103 -18.97 -10.37 -13.74
CA LYS A 103 -20.20 -11.08 -13.37
C LYS A 103 -20.69 -10.49 -12.04
N VAL A 104 -21.90 -9.96 -12.05
CA VAL A 104 -22.52 -9.37 -10.86
C VAL A 104 -23.79 -10.13 -10.51
N GLU A 105 -23.88 -10.54 -9.26
CA GLU A 105 -25.06 -11.15 -8.65
C GLU A 105 -25.54 -10.27 -7.51
N ILE A 106 -26.80 -9.83 -7.59
CA ILE A 106 -27.43 -8.95 -6.62
C ILE A 106 -28.42 -9.78 -5.80
N GLU A 107 -28.40 -9.63 -4.48
CA GLU A 107 -29.39 -10.23 -3.58
C GLU A 107 -30.80 -9.73 -3.94
N ASN A 108 -31.77 -10.64 -4.04
CA ASN A 108 -33.17 -10.32 -4.28
C ASN A 108 -33.83 -9.82 -2.98
N ILE A 109 -34.42 -8.63 -3.01
CA ILE A 109 -35.06 -8.03 -1.84
C ILE A 109 -36.58 -7.99 -1.99
N ALA A 110 -37.07 -7.45 -3.12
CA ALA A 110 -38.48 -7.16 -3.31
C ALA A 110 -38.87 -7.20 -4.79
N THR A 111 -39.84 -8.05 -5.10
CA THR A 111 -40.42 -8.20 -6.44
C THR A 111 -40.90 -6.85 -6.99
N GLY A 112 -40.36 -6.43 -8.13
CA GLY A 112 -40.73 -5.18 -8.81
C GLY A 112 -39.85 -3.97 -8.47
N SER A 113 -38.79 -4.16 -7.69
CA SER A 113 -37.75 -3.13 -7.51
C SER A 113 -36.75 -3.12 -8.68
N PHE A 114 -36.05 -2.01 -8.83
CA PHE A 114 -35.01 -1.81 -9.85
C PHE A 114 -33.72 -1.36 -9.17
N SER A 115 -32.60 -1.90 -9.62
CA SER A 115 -31.26 -1.54 -9.14
C SER A 115 -30.45 -0.87 -10.24
N THR A 116 -29.52 -0.02 -9.83
CA THR A 116 -28.54 0.61 -10.72
C THR A 116 -27.14 0.26 -10.20
N ILE A 117 -26.26 -0.16 -11.10
CA ILE A 117 -24.86 -0.44 -10.80
C ILE A 117 -24.01 0.67 -11.38
N LEU A 118 -23.04 1.12 -10.58
CA LEU A 118 -22.03 2.09 -10.96
C LEU A 118 -20.65 1.53 -10.59
N LEU A 119 -19.72 1.56 -11.53
CA LEU A 119 -18.30 1.31 -11.28
C LEU A 119 -17.56 2.64 -11.41
N VAL A 120 -16.90 3.08 -10.34
CA VAL A 120 -16.21 4.37 -10.27
C VAL A 120 -14.76 4.15 -9.85
N ASN A 121 -13.86 4.89 -10.48
CA ASN A 121 -12.48 5.02 -10.07
C ASN A 121 -12.27 6.37 -9.36
N LEU A 122 -12.02 6.31 -8.06
CA LEU A 122 -11.86 7.49 -7.20
C LEU A 122 -10.55 8.23 -7.48
N ASP A 123 -9.47 7.50 -7.77
CA ASP A 123 -8.12 8.07 -7.84
C ASP A 123 -7.57 8.20 -9.28
N GLY A 124 -8.14 7.48 -10.24
CA GLY A 124 -7.56 7.33 -11.59
C GLY A 124 -7.90 8.42 -12.59
N ASN A 125 -8.14 9.66 -12.15
CA ASN A 125 -8.37 10.77 -13.08
C ASN A 125 -7.04 11.29 -13.63
N VAL A 126 -6.84 11.13 -14.93
CA VAL A 126 -5.59 11.46 -15.65
C VAL A 126 -5.60 12.86 -16.22
N PHE A 127 -6.75 13.53 -16.21
CA PHE A 127 -6.88 14.82 -16.85
C PHE A 127 -6.38 15.91 -15.91
N GLU A 128 -5.25 16.52 -16.27
CA GLU A 128 -4.64 17.62 -15.52
C GLU A 128 -5.67 18.74 -15.24
N GLY A 129 -5.76 19.15 -13.98
CA GLY A 129 -6.63 20.25 -13.55
C GLY A 129 -8.11 19.89 -13.35
N LEU A 130 -8.48 18.61 -13.47
CA LEU A 130 -9.80 18.12 -13.09
C LEU A 130 -9.68 17.29 -11.82
N GLU A 131 -10.11 17.85 -10.70
CA GLU A 131 -10.45 17.06 -9.51
C GLU A 131 -11.79 16.38 -9.78
N GLY A 132 -11.80 15.05 -9.79
CA GLY A 132 -13.03 14.31 -10.04
C GLY A 132 -12.79 12.82 -10.25
N GLU A 133 -13.86 12.07 -10.09
CA GLU A 133 -13.88 10.61 -10.22
C GLU A 133 -14.21 10.18 -11.65
N VAL A 134 -13.72 9.01 -12.07
CA VAL A 134 -13.99 8.49 -13.41
C VAL A 134 -14.99 7.34 -13.34
N VAL A 135 -16.17 7.54 -13.92
CA VAL A 135 -17.15 6.45 -14.09
C VAL A 135 -16.68 5.51 -15.21
N GLN A 136 -16.51 4.24 -14.86
CA GLN A 136 -16.03 3.20 -15.76
C GLN A 136 -17.15 2.32 -16.32
N TRP A 137 -18.26 2.17 -15.59
CA TRP A 137 -19.39 1.37 -16.06
C TRP A 137 -20.67 1.82 -15.37
N MET A 138 -21.77 1.86 -16.12
CA MET A 138 -23.08 2.21 -15.55
C MET A 138 -24.20 1.44 -16.25
N VAL A 139 -24.95 0.68 -15.46
CA VAL A 139 -26.15 -0.04 -15.90
C VAL A 139 -27.30 0.34 -14.98
N LYS A 140 -28.39 0.84 -15.55
CA LYS A 140 -29.59 1.25 -14.82
C LYS A 140 -30.76 0.30 -15.06
N ASP A 141 -31.83 0.49 -14.31
CA ASP A 141 -33.12 -0.18 -14.53
C ASP A 141 -33.00 -1.71 -14.53
N ILE A 142 -32.10 -2.28 -13.73
CA ILE A 142 -31.93 -3.74 -13.59
C ILE A 142 -33.08 -4.28 -12.75
N PRO A 143 -33.96 -5.14 -13.29
CA PRO A 143 -35.06 -5.68 -12.51
C PRO A 143 -34.54 -6.62 -11.41
N ASP A 144 -35.17 -6.57 -10.24
CA ASP A 144 -34.76 -7.38 -9.10
C ASP A 144 -34.83 -8.90 -9.39
N GLY A 145 -33.82 -9.63 -8.92
CA GLY A 145 -33.65 -11.06 -9.15
C GLY A 145 -33.26 -11.46 -10.58
N LYS A 146 -32.90 -10.50 -11.45
CA LYS A 146 -32.48 -10.76 -12.83
C LYS A 146 -31.00 -10.47 -13.07
N LEU A 147 -30.50 -10.90 -14.22
CA LEU A 147 -29.11 -10.63 -14.64
C LEU A 147 -28.95 -9.15 -15.00
N VAL A 148 -27.75 -8.60 -14.74
CA VAL A 148 -27.40 -7.20 -15.07
C VAL A 148 -27.61 -6.88 -16.55
N LYS A 149 -27.48 -7.87 -17.44
CA LYS A 149 -27.72 -7.73 -18.89
C LYS A 149 -29.16 -7.37 -19.27
N GLU A 150 -30.12 -7.56 -18.37
CA GLU A 150 -31.51 -7.17 -18.58
C GLU A 150 -31.77 -5.69 -18.26
N GLY A 151 -30.81 -5.01 -17.63
CA GLY A 151 -30.83 -3.58 -17.44
C GLY A 151 -30.49 -2.79 -18.70
N VAL A 152 -30.56 -1.47 -18.60
CA VAL A 152 -30.16 -0.54 -19.65
C VAL A 152 -28.73 -0.08 -19.40
N GLU A 153 -27.80 -0.52 -20.24
CA GLU A 153 -26.42 -0.03 -20.20
C GLU A 153 -26.37 1.42 -20.70
N VAL A 154 -26.00 2.35 -19.81
CA VAL A 154 -25.89 3.78 -20.12
C VAL A 154 -24.47 4.13 -20.50
N LEU A 155 -23.50 3.58 -19.78
CA LEU A 155 -22.08 3.74 -20.06
C LEU A 155 -21.45 2.35 -20.26
N PRO A 156 -20.84 2.09 -21.42
CA PRO A 156 -20.21 0.82 -21.69
C PRO A 156 -19.03 0.60 -20.76
N TYR A 157 -18.79 -0.66 -20.39
CA TYR A 157 -17.68 -1.01 -19.52
C TYR A 157 -16.34 -0.57 -20.10
N LEU A 158 -15.66 0.32 -19.37
CA LEU A 158 -14.29 0.73 -19.60
C LEU A 158 -13.38 0.03 -18.60
N ARG A 159 -12.44 -0.75 -19.14
CA ARG A 159 -11.42 -1.43 -18.35
C ARG A 159 -10.64 -0.43 -17.47
N PRO A 160 -10.44 -0.73 -16.17
CA PRO A 160 -9.49 -0.01 -15.33
C PRO A 160 -8.08 -0.09 -15.90
N LEU A 161 -7.51 1.06 -16.22
CA LEU A 161 -6.13 1.19 -16.69
C LEU A 161 -5.30 1.81 -15.57
N PRO A 162 -4.61 1.02 -14.73
CA PRO A 162 -3.55 1.57 -13.90
C PRO A 162 -2.47 2.09 -14.85
N PHE A 163 -2.26 3.41 -14.89
CA PHE A 163 -1.40 4.05 -15.87
C PHE A 163 0.06 3.67 -15.64
N MET A 164 0.54 2.71 -16.43
CA MET A 164 1.96 2.40 -16.59
C MET A 164 2.24 2.23 -18.09
N GLY A 165 2.68 3.29 -18.77
CA GLY A 165 3.28 3.17 -20.12
C GLY A 165 2.60 3.83 -21.34
N LEU A 166 1.57 4.66 -21.20
CA LEU A 166 1.30 5.72 -22.20
C LEU A 166 2.29 6.88 -21.97
N LYS A 167 2.28 8.00 -22.72
CA LYS A 167 3.06 9.22 -22.37
C LYS A 167 2.53 9.80 -21.03
N SER A 168 2.76 9.05 -19.97
CA SER A 168 2.18 9.14 -18.66
C SER A 168 3.13 9.98 -17.81
N PRO A 169 2.61 10.86 -16.95
CA PRO A 169 3.43 11.51 -15.95
C PRO A 169 4.16 10.42 -15.14
N ILE A 170 5.49 10.49 -15.15
CA ILE A 170 6.33 9.70 -14.27
C ILE A 170 6.28 10.44 -12.94
N TYR A 171 5.52 9.90 -11.99
CA TYR A 171 5.58 10.37 -10.62
C TYR A 171 6.77 9.70 -9.96
N GLU A 172 7.84 10.46 -9.81
CA GLU A 172 8.91 10.10 -8.89
C GLU A 172 8.58 10.74 -7.55
N TYR A 173 8.56 9.93 -6.49
CA TYR A 173 8.43 10.49 -5.15
C TYR A 173 9.73 11.23 -4.84
N GLU A 174 9.68 12.56 -4.91
CA GLU A 174 10.79 13.41 -4.50
C GLU A 174 10.89 13.39 -2.98
N PHE A 175 11.84 12.62 -2.46
CA PHE A 175 12.17 12.68 -1.04
C PHE A 175 12.66 14.09 -0.72
N THR A 176 12.10 14.70 0.34
CA THR A 176 12.64 15.96 0.85
C THR A 176 14.11 15.80 1.16
N GLU A 177 14.94 16.74 0.71
CA GLU A 177 16.36 16.73 1.00
C GLU A 177 16.59 16.62 2.52
N SER A 178 17.56 15.80 2.93
CA SER A 178 17.92 15.69 4.33
C SER A 178 18.30 17.07 4.88
N LEU A 179 17.68 17.51 5.98
CA LEU A 179 18.00 18.79 6.60
C LEU A 179 19.48 18.81 7.04
N LYS A 180 20.30 19.59 6.32
CA LYS A 180 21.72 19.80 6.67
C LYS A 180 21.85 21.09 7.49
N PRO A 181 22.49 21.07 8.67
CA PRO A 181 22.79 22.31 9.39
C PRO A 181 23.77 23.17 8.57
N ALA A 182 23.83 24.48 8.80
CA ALA A 182 24.82 25.32 8.15
C ALA A 182 26.25 24.90 8.54
N GLN A 183 27.14 24.80 7.56
CA GLN A 183 28.55 24.46 7.80
C GLN A 183 29.19 25.51 8.70
N ARG A 184 29.81 25.05 9.79
CA ARG A 184 30.61 25.84 10.72
C ARG A 184 32.07 25.40 10.66
N GLU A 185 32.99 26.31 10.97
CA GLU A 185 34.41 25.96 11.12
C GLU A 185 34.61 24.95 12.25
N PHE A 186 33.90 25.14 13.37
CA PHE A 186 33.92 24.25 14.51
C PHE A 186 32.52 23.67 14.75
N PRO A 187 32.30 22.38 14.47
CA PRO A 187 31.02 21.74 14.69
C PRO A 187 30.70 21.68 16.19
N VAL A 188 29.44 21.97 16.55
CA VAL A 188 28.98 21.97 17.96
C VAL A 188 29.03 20.57 18.55
N LYS A 189 28.69 19.56 17.74
CA LYS A 189 28.88 18.14 18.09
C LYS A 189 30.22 17.70 17.57
N ALA A 190 31.05 17.13 18.45
CA ALA A 190 32.29 16.49 18.03
C ALA A 190 31.96 15.33 17.08
N MET A 191 32.32 15.50 15.80
CA MET A 191 32.22 14.47 14.78
C MET A 191 33.61 14.24 14.17
N PRO A 192 33.88 13.03 13.65
CA PRO A 192 35.02 12.80 12.78
C PRO A 192 35.02 13.82 11.62
N PHE A 193 36.20 14.37 11.34
CA PHE A 193 36.38 15.46 10.37
C PHE A 193 35.95 15.05 8.95
N ASP A 194 36.20 13.81 8.57
CA ASP A 194 35.79 13.20 7.30
C ASP A 194 34.26 13.13 7.16
N LEU A 195 33.56 12.56 8.15
CA LEU A 195 32.10 12.49 8.13
C LEU A 195 31.45 13.88 8.12
N TYR A 196 32.11 14.85 8.77
CA TYR A 196 31.63 16.22 8.76
C TYR A 196 31.79 16.87 7.38
N LEU A 197 32.94 16.73 6.72
CA LEU A 197 33.15 17.31 5.40
C LEU A 197 32.35 16.60 4.31
N ASP A 198 32.23 15.27 4.39
CA ASP A 198 31.46 14.48 3.42
C ASP A 198 29.95 14.82 3.46
N MET A 199 29.44 15.34 4.58
CA MET A 199 28.06 15.86 4.69
C MET A 199 27.79 17.06 3.75
N TYR A 200 28.82 17.89 3.51
CA TYR A 200 28.74 19.13 2.73
C TYR A 200 29.36 19.00 1.35
N ARG A 201 29.95 17.86 1.02
CA ARG A 201 30.47 17.61 -0.33
C ARG A 201 29.31 17.45 -1.31
N ASP A 202 29.57 17.77 -2.59
CA ASP A 202 28.64 17.45 -3.67
C ASP A 202 28.43 15.93 -3.71
N PRO A 203 27.18 15.44 -3.65
CA PRO A 203 26.87 14.02 -3.79
C PRO A 203 27.51 13.38 -5.04
N LYS A 204 27.65 14.12 -6.14
CA LYS A 204 28.22 13.60 -7.39
C LYS A 204 29.68 13.20 -7.23
N GLU A 205 30.48 14.05 -6.60
CA GLU A 205 31.89 13.76 -6.35
C GLU A 205 32.05 12.52 -5.44
N MET A 206 31.18 12.41 -4.43
CA MET A 206 31.18 11.24 -3.54
C MET A 206 30.80 9.95 -4.28
N GLU A 207 29.78 10.01 -5.14
CA GLU A 207 29.35 8.87 -5.95
C GLU A 207 30.43 8.46 -6.96
N GLU A 208 31.12 9.41 -7.58
CA GLU A 208 32.26 9.16 -8.47
C GLU A 208 33.40 8.45 -7.73
N GLU A 209 33.83 8.95 -6.57
CA GLU A 209 34.87 8.30 -5.75
C GLU A 209 34.48 6.86 -5.36
N ILE A 210 33.22 6.66 -4.94
CA ILE A 210 32.69 5.34 -4.59
C ILE A 210 32.65 4.42 -5.81
N LEU A 211 32.24 4.94 -6.97
CA LEU A 211 32.15 4.19 -8.22
C LEU A 211 33.54 3.77 -8.73
N GLU A 212 34.52 4.67 -8.70
CA GLU A 212 35.91 4.35 -9.07
C GLU A 212 36.47 3.23 -8.19
N GLU A 213 36.25 3.29 -6.88
CA GLU A 213 36.66 2.26 -5.94
C GLU A 213 35.93 0.93 -6.18
N ARG A 214 34.62 0.98 -6.46
CA ARG A 214 33.83 -0.18 -6.86
C ARG A 214 34.36 -0.82 -8.14
N LEU A 215 34.69 -0.02 -9.15
CA LEU A 215 35.26 -0.49 -10.42
C LEU A 215 36.66 -1.09 -10.24
N ARG A 216 37.52 -0.45 -9.44
CA ARG A 216 38.86 -0.96 -9.07
C ARG A 216 38.78 -2.34 -8.41
N ARG A 217 37.74 -2.61 -7.61
CA ARG A 217 37.51 -3.91 -6.96
C ARG A 217 36.83 -4.93 -7.89
N ALA A 218 35.93 -4.48 -8.76
CA ALA A 218 35.17 -5.33 -9.66
C ALA A 218 35.99 -5.84 -10.85
N GLN A 219 37.02 -5.10 -11.28
CA GLN A 219 37.84 -5.46 -12.42
C GLN A 219 39.20 -6.00 -11.99
N ILE A 220 39.40 -7.32 -12.15
CA ILE A 220 40.61 -8.02 -12.66
C ILE A 220 40.53 -9.48 -12.20
N LYS A 221 40.68 -10.42 -13.15
CA LYS A 221 40.69 -11.88 -12.94
C LYS A 221 41.74 -12.38 -11.93
N ASP A 222 42.64 -11.50 -11.49
CA ASP A 222 43.73 -11.73 -10.55
C ASP A 222 43.70 -10.83 -9.29
N TYR A 223 42.55 -10.25 -8.91
CA TYR A 223 42.46 -9.53 -7.63
C TYR A 223 42.56 -10.50 -6.44
N ARG A 224 43.76 -10.57 -5.84
CA ARG A 224 43.96 -11.24 -4.55
C ARG A 224 43.80 -10.21 -3.45
N ALA A 225 42.64 -10.21 -2.80
CA ALA A 225 42.45 -9.44 -1.59
C ALA A 225 43.59 -9.79 -0.61
N SER A 226 44.33 -8.77 -0.14
CA SER A 226 45.33 -8.97 0.91
C SER A 226 44.70 -9.67 2.10
N LYS A 227 45.42 -10.67 2.65
CA LYS A 227 45.01 -11.45 3.83
C LYS A 227 44.71 -10.55 5.03
N TRP A 228 45.42 -9.43 5.13
CA TRP A 228 45.23 -8.43 6.17
C TRP A 228 44.58 -7.17 5.60
N ILE A 229 43.70 -6.55 6.38
CA ILE A 229 43.03 -5.29 6.02
C ILE A 229 44.09 -4.21 5.83
N ASP A 230 45.04 -4.14 6.76
CA ASP A 230 46.23 -3.30 6.71
C ASP A 230 47.48 -4.18 6.97
N PRO A 231 48.28 -4.50 5.93
CA PRO A 231 49.54 -5.24 6.09
C PRO A 231 50.53 -4.56 7.05
N ASP A 232 50.51 -3.22 7.11
CA ASP A 232 51.46 -2.38 7.84
C ASP A 232 50.79 -1.66 9.02
N TYR A 233 49.80 -2.30 9.65
CA TYR A 233 48.95 -1.73 10.70
C TYR A 233 49.73 -0.97 11.80
N ASN A 234 50.83 -1.54 12.29
CA ASN A 234 51.62 -0.91 13.36
C ASN A 234 52.36 0.36 12.91
N GLU A 235 52.71 0.44 11.63
CA GLU A 235 53.36 1.61 11.04
C GLU A 235 52.31 2.67 10.68
N ASN A 236 51.24 2.26 10.00
CA ASN A 236 50.12 3.11 9.61
C ASN A 236 49.39 3.73 10.81
N LYS A 237 49.27 3.01 11.93
CA LYS A 237 48.74 3.55 13.18
C LYS A 237 49.59 4.70 13.76
N LYS A 238 50.89 4.76 13.43
CA LYS A 238 51.82 5.80 13.90
C LYS A 238 51.95 6.95 12.92
N THR A 239 51.87 6.66 11.61
CA THR A 239 52.11 7.64 10.54
C THR A 239 50.83 8.31 10.05
N LEU A 240 49.73 7.56 9.93
CA LEU A 240 48.47 8.08 9.41
C LEU A 240 47.69 8.81 10.51
N PRO A 241 46.97 9.89 10.14
CA PRO A 241 45.93 10.44 11.00
C PRO A 241 44.92 9.36 11.40
N ALA A 242 44.44 9.42 12.65
CA ALA A 242 43.55 8.40 13.21
C ALA A 242 42.29 8.15 12.35
N TRP A 243 41.73 9.20 11.73
CA TRP A 243 40.57 9.10 10.85
C TRP A 243 40.89 8.39 9.53
N LEU A 244 42.06 8.63 8.94
CA LEU A 244 42.46 7.99 7.68
C LEU A 244 42.74 6.49 7.88
N HIS A 245 43.35 6.15 9.01
CA HIS A 245 43.54 4.75 9.42
C HIS A 245 42.19 4.06 9.73
N ALA A 246 41.25 4.76 10.40
CA ALA A 246 39.90 4.24 10.64
C ALA A 246 39.14 4.00 9.33
N ARG A 247 39.18 4.94 8.39
CA ARG A 247 38.57 4.81 7.05
C ARG A 247 39.15 3.63 6.27
N LEU A 248 40.45 3.37 6.39
CA LEU A 248 41.11 2.21 5.79
C LEU A 248 40.59 0.88 6.36
N LEU A 249 40.34 0.83 7.68
CA LEU A 249 39.78 -0.35 8.35
C LEU A 249 38.28 -0.56 8.07
N GLU A 250 37.49 0.51 8.03
CA GLU A 250 36.04 0.46 7.80
C GLU A 250 35.67 0.00 6.38
N ARG A 251 36.53 0.28 5.39
CA ARG A 251 36.37 -0.13 3.98
C ARG A 251 36.20 -1.64 3.76
N LYS A 252 36.60 -2.49 4.73
CA LYS A 252 36.39 -3.95 4.75
C LYS A 252 35.55 -4.43 5.94
N GLY A 253 35.06 -3.51 6.78
CA GLY A 253 34.25 -3.79 7.97
C GLY A 253 32.73 -3.72 7.70
N ARG A 254 31.97 -3.11 8.62
CA ARG A 254 30.50 -2.98 8.53
C ARG A 254 30.03 -2.33 7.22
N TYR A 255 30.83 -1.45 6.64
CA TYR A 255 30.52 -0.70 5.41
C TYR A 255 31.15 -1.31 4.15
N ALA A 256 31.70 -2.53 4.22
CA ALA A 256 32.29 -3.21 3.06
C ALA A 256 31.34 -3.31 1.87
N GLY A 257 30.04 -3.55 2.12
CA GLY A 257 29.02 -3.66 1.08
C GLY A 257 28.77 -2.38 0.28
N ILE A 258 29.22 -1.21 0.77
CA ILE A 258 29.17 0.04 -0.01
C ILE A 258 30.16 -0.01 -1.16
N TYR A 259 31.31 -0.66 -0.96
CA TYR A 259 32.42 -0.67 -1.91
C TYR A 259 32.55 -1.99 -2.68
N ASP A 260 31.89 -3.04 -2.22
CA ASP A 260 31.90 -4.35 -2.87
C ASP A 260 30.80 -4.39 -3.94
N ASN A 261 31.19 -4.56 -5.19
CA ASN A 261 30.23 -4.85 -6.25
C ASN A 261 29.85 -6.33 -6.13
N ALA A 262 28.62 -6.62 -5.73
CA ALA A 262 28.06 -7.97 -5.75
C ALA A 262 27.76 -8.45 -7.19
N ILE A 263 28.71 -8.32 -8.11
CA ILE A 263 28.72 -9.06 -9.37
C ILE A 263 29.60 -10.29 -9.12
N LYS A 264 29.14 -11.16 -8.22
CA LYS A 264 29.62 -12.54 -8.20
C LYS A 264 28.77 -13.28 -9.23
N ASN A 265 29.44 -13.78 -10.28
CA ASN A 265 28.86 -14.73 -11.23
C ASN A 265 28.20 -15.91 -10.49
#